data_AF-A0A8X8ASX3-F1
#
_entry.id   AF-A0A8X8ASX3-F1
#
_cell.length_a   1.000
_cell.length_b   1.000
_cell.length_c   1.000
_cell.angle_alpha   90.00
_cell.angle_beta   90.00
_cell.angle_gamma   90.00
#
_symmetry.space_group_name_H-M   'P 1'
#
loop_
_entity.id
_entity.type
_entity.pdbx_description
1 polymer ?
#
loop_
_entity_poly.entity_id
_entity_poly.type
_entity_poly.pdbx_seq_one_letter_code
_entity_poly.pdbx_strand_id
1 'polypeptide(L)'
;MLDSNAPPYKLVSTRVREAVLSERAQPFEPVYSDQQSLFVTFSNGFPLTESQIFDFFNRTYAPGLVERVIVPRPRGGTGQSLHGRVVFKNTAIPVLVMRNFEKVCFTVDGRPFYCKRFVSKKRRSADTASTSIRDGGSHPGGEE
;
A
#
# COMPACT_ATOMS: atom_id res chain seq x y z
N MET A 1 1.57 37.91 32.55
CA MET A 1 0.48 38.00 31.56
C MET A 1 1.14 38.05 30.19
N LEU A 2 1.11 36.95 29.43
CA LEU A 2 1.70 36.88 28.08
C LEU A 2 0.63 37.29 27.07
N ASP A 3 0.91 38.35 26.33
CA ASP A 3 0.03 38.93 25.32
C ASP A 3 -0.04 38.02 24.09
N SER A 4 -1.24 37.52 23.81
CA SER A 4 -1.56 36.56 22.75
C SER A 4 -1.94 37.30 21.48
N ASN A 5 -0.98 37.57 20.59
CA ASN A 5 -1.26 38.10 19.26
C ASN A 5 -0.71 37.16 18.17
N ALA A 6 -1.43 36.05 17.96
CA ALA A 6 -1.31 35.27 16.73
C ALA A 6 -2.47 35.68 15.80
N PRO A 7 -2.21 36.02 14.53
CA PRO A 7 -3.28 36.40 13.61
C PRO A 7 -4.24 35.22 13.43
N PRO A 8 -5.56 35.46 13.42
CA PRO A 8 -6.54 34.41 13.22
C PRO A 8 -6.34 33.79 11.84
N TYR A 9 -6.10 32.49 11.81
CA TYR A 9 -6.04 31.70 10.59
C TYR A 9 -7.31 31.96 9.77
N LYS A 10 -7.16 32.50 8.56
CA LYS A 10 -8.28 32.71 7.64
C LYS A 10 -8.74 31.32 7.18
N LEU A 11 -9.89 30.88 7.68
CA LEU A 11 -10.59 29.72 7.12
C LEU A 11 -11.00 30.08 5.70
N VAL A 12 -10.26 29.61 4.71
CA VAL A 12 -10.69 29.64 3.31
C VAL A 12 -11.95 28.80 3.24
N SER A 13 -13.09 29.48 3.19
CA SER A 13 -14.38 28.89 2.87
C SER A 13 -14.32 28.39 1.43
N THR A 14 -13.87 27.15 1.27
CA THR A 14 -14.10 26.42 0.04
C THR A 14 -15.60 26.27 -0.08
N ARG A 15 -16.18 26.97 -1.06
CA ARG A 15 -17.56 26.74 -1.49
C ARG A 15 -17.71 25.24 -1.68
N VAL A 16 -18.43 24.59 -0.77
CA VAL A 16 -18.92 23.25 -0.99
C VAL A 16 -19.97 23.42 -2.07
N ARG A 17 -19.53 23.35 -3.33
CA ARG A 17 -20.42 22.97 -4.42
C ARG A 17 -21.03 21.67 -3.96
N GLU A 18 -22.31 21.70 -3.61
CA GLU A 18 -23.10 20.53 -3.32
C GLU A 18 -22.93 19.61 -4.52
N ALA A 19 -22.04 18.63 -4.37
CA ALA A 19 -21.80 17.67 -5.41
C ALA A 19 -23.04 16.81 -5.41
N VAL A 20 -23.92 17.05 -6.39
CA VAL A 20 -25.01 16.13 -6.74
C VAL A 20 -24.34 14.77 -6.95
N LEU A 21 -24.40 13.93 -5.91
CA LEU A 21 -23.86 12.58 -5.93
C LEU A 21 -24.67 11.86 -7.01
N SER A 22 -24.05 11.65 -8.17
CA SER A 22 -24.59 10.70 -9.13
C SER A 22 -24.85 9.40 -8.38
N GLU A 23 -26.07 8.89 -8.47
CA GLU A 23 -26.53 7.63 -7.84
C GLU A 23 -25.68 6.40 -8.25
N ARG A 24 -24.80 6.58 -9.24
CA ARG A 24 -23.84 5.62 -9.77
C ARG A 24 -22.37 5.94 -9.45
N ALA A 25 -22.09 6.92 -8.60
CA ALA A 25 -20.74 7.19 -8.15
C ALA A 25 -20.24 6.00 -7.34
N GLN A 26 -19.23 5.30 -7.89
CA GLN A 26 -18.50 4.27 -7.13
C GLN A 26 -17.98 4.92 -5.83
N PRO A 27 -18.06 4.22 -4.68
CA PRO A 27 -17.55 4.76 -3.44
C PRO A 27 -16.11 5.23 -3.65
N PHE A 28 -15.79 6.42 -3.14
CA PHE A 28 -14.42 6.93 -3.18
C PHE A 28 -13.52 5.97 -2.41
N GLU A 29 -12.80 5.13 -3.15
CA GLU A 29 -11.75 4.27 -2.62
C GLU A 29 -10.43 5.03 -2.78
N PRO A 30 -9.86 5.58 -1.69
CA PRO A 30 -8.59 6.30 -1.76
C PRO A 30 -7.53 5.42 -2.42
N VAL A 31 -6.92 5.92 -3.49
CA VAL A 31 -5.88 5.20 -4.23
C VAL A 31 -4.58 5.26 -3.44
N TYR A 32 -4.37 4.27 -2.59
CA TYR A 32 -3.11 4.14 -1.84
C TYR A 32 -1.99 3.65 -2.74
N SER A 33 -0.84 4.31 -2.64
CA SER A 33 0.38 3.89 -3.35
C SER A 33 0.87 2.53 -2.85
N ASP A 34 1.46 1.75 -3.75
CA ASP A 34 2.13 0.49 -3.41
C ASP A 34 3.24 0.70 -2.37
N GLN A 35 3.93 1.84 -2.44
CA GLN A 35 5.01 2.20 -1.52
C GLN A 35 4.53 2.45 -0.08
N GLN A 36 3.24 2.75 0.10
CA GLN A 36 2.62 2.91 1.42
C GLN A 36 2.06 1.59 1.95
N SER A 37 2.16 0.49 1.19
CA SER A 37 1.42 -0.73 1.45
C SER A 37 2.32 -1.94 1.66
N LEU A 38 1.92 -2.81 2.58
CA LEU A 38 2.46 -4.15 2.72
C LEU A 38 1.40 -5.19 2.39
N PHE A 39 1.84 -6.27 1.75
CA PHE A 39 1.06 -7.47 1.57
C PHE A 39 1.31 -8.40 2.75
N VAL A 40 0.24 -8.88 3.36
CA VAL A 40 0.30 -9.83 4.47
C VAL A 40 -0.31 -11.16 4.07
N THR A 41 0.30 -12.26 4.53
CA THR A 41 -0.22 -13.63 4.34
C THR A 41 -0.24 -14.37 5.66
N PHE A 42 -1.32 -15.07 5.93
CA PHE A 42 -1.51 -15.86 7.14
C PHE A 42 -1.13 -17.31 6.89
N SER A 43 -0.69 -18.03 7.93
CA SER A 43 -0.59 -19.48 7.86
C SER A 43 -1.99 -20.09 7.69
N ASN A 44 -2.06 -21.19 6.93
CA ASN A 44 -3.32 -21.87 6.65
C ASN A 44 -3.98 -22.30 7.97
N GLY A 45 -5.22 -21.85 8.24
CA GLY A 45 -5.95 -22.18 9.47
C GLY A 45 -6.08 -21.06 10.51
N PHE A 46 -5.26 -20.01 10.45
CA PHE A 46 -5.18 -18.98 11.51
C PHE A 46 -5.19 -17.53 10.98
N PRO A 47 -6.29 -17.08 10.34
CA PRO A 47 -6.40 -15.70 9.88
C PRO A 47 -6.39 -14.74 11.07
N LEU A 48 -5.56 -13.71 11.00
CA LEU A 48 -5.64 -12.57 11.90
C LEU A 48 -6.76 -11.63 11.43
N THR A 49 -7.47 -11.04 12.38
CA THR A 49 -8.48 -10.02 12.07
C THR A 49 -7.82 -8.70 11.70
N GLU A 50 -8.55 -7.83 11.01
CA GLU A 50 -8.07 -6.48 10.67
C GLU A 50 -7.62 -5.70 11.91
N SER A 51 -8.38 -5.80 13.02
CA SER A 51 -8.02 -5.17 14.29
C SER A 51 -6.72 -5.72 14.87
N GLN A 52 -6.51 -7.04 14.87
CA GLN A 52 -5.29 -7.63 15.39
C GLN A 52 -4.05 -7.15 14.62
N ILE A 53 -4.16 -7.06 13.30
CA ILE A 53 -3.08 -6.57 12.44
C ILE A 53 -2.85 -5.07 12.69
N PHE A 54 -3.93 -4.28 12.76
CA PHE A 54 -3.88 -2.85 13.03
C PHE A 54 -3.21 -2.55 14.38
N ASP A 55 -3.65 -3.24 15.43
CA ASP A 55 -3.12 -3.09 16.78
C ASP A 55 -1.66 -3.54 16.87
N PHE A 56 -1.30 -4.65 16.22
CA PHE A 56 0.07 -5.14 16.19
C PHE A 56 1.03 -4.07 15.65
N PHE A 57 0.74 -3.49 14.49
CA PHE A 57 1.60 -2.49 13.88
C PHE A 57 1.66 -1.19 14.68
N ASN A 58 0.53 -0.72 15.20
CA ASN A 58 0.49 0.50 16.01
C ASN A 58 1.17 0.33 17.39
N ARG A 59 1.13 -0.86 17.99
CA ARG A 59 1.81 -1.15 19.26
C ARG A 59 3.30 -1.39 19.08
N THR A 60 3.71 -2.01 17.97
CA THR A 60 5.11 -2.41 17.75
C THR A 60 6.00 -1.27 17.27
N TYR A 61 5.47 -0.37 16.42
CA TYR A 61 6.27 0.66 15.78
C TYR A 61 5.97 2.07 16.33
N ALA A 62 4.70 2.51 16.28
CA ALA A 62 4.22 3.75 16.90
C ALA A 62 2.68 3.87 16.77
N PRO A 63 1.99 4.55 17.71
CA PRO A 63 0.56 4.78 17.57
C PRO A 63 0.22 5.61 16.33
N GLY A 64 -0.82 5.20 15.59
CA GLY A 64 -1.42 5.99 14.52
C GLY A 64 -0.70 5.95 13.17
N LEU A 65 0.20 4.99 12.94
CA LEU A 65 0.90 4.80 11.65
C LEU A 65 0.10 4.03 10.60
N VAL A 66 -0.81 3.16 11.04
CA VAL A 66 -1.68 2.40 10.14
C VAL A 66 -2.85 3.31 9.73
N GLU A 67 -3.04 3.46 8.43
CA GLU A 67 -4.18 4.16 7.85
C GLU A 67 -5.36 3.20 7.69
N ARG A 68 -5.11 2.02 7.13
CA ARG A 68 -6.16 1.02 6.87
C ARG A 68 -5.58 -0.38 6.80
N VAL A 69 -6.36 -1.36 7.26
CA VAL A 69 -6.11 -2.79 7.00
C VAL A 69 -7.28 -3.30 6.17
N ILE A 70 -6.97 -4.08 5.14
CA ILE A 70 -7.95 -4.68 4.23
C ILE A 70 -7.67 -6.18 4.20
N VAL A 71 -8.60 -6.98 4.73
CA VAL A 71 -8.53 -8.45 4.67
C VAL A 71 -9.70 -8.94 3.81
N PRO A 72 -9.46 -9.29 2.53
CA PRO A 72 -10.51 -9.75 1.63
C PRO A 72 -11.17 -11.02 2.15
N ARG A 73 -12.50 -11.05 2.16
CA ARG A 73 -13.25 -12.28 2.41
C ARG A 73 -13.17 -13.20 1.18
N PRO A 74 -13.05 -14.53 1.36
CA PRO A 74 -13.11 -15.47 0.25
C PRO A 74 -14.40 -15.35 -0.54
N ARG A 75 -14.32 -15.54 -1.86
CA ARG A 75 -15.50 -15.58 -2.73
C ARG A 75 -16.35 -16.78 -2.35
N GLY A 76 -17.62 -16.53 -2.03
CA GLY A 76 -18.57 -17.57 -1.57
C GLY A 76 -18.81 -17.58 -0.05
N GLY A 77 -18.11 -16.74 0.73
CA GLY A 77 -18.34 -16.61 2.18
C GLY A 77 -17.91 -17.82 3.02
N THR A 78 -17.58 -18.94 2.37
CA THR A 78 -17.08 -20.16 2.97
C THR A 78 -15.55 -20.18 2.88
N GLY A 79 -14.88 -19.91 4.00
CA GLY A 79 -13.43 -20.02 4.12
C GLY A 79 -12.78 -18.93 4.95
N GLN A 80 -11.49 -19.11 5.23
CA GLN A 80 -10.66 -18.13 5.92
C GLN A 80 -9.90 -17.25 4.94
N SER A 81 -9.73 -15.98 5.28
CA SER A 81 -8.87 -15.08 4.51
C SER A 81 -7.41 -15.53 4.64
N LEU A 82 -6.73 -15.72 3.52
CA LEU A 82 -5.32 -16.17 3.50
C LEU A 82 -4.33 -15.03 3.37
N HIS A 83 -4.81 -13.85 2.99
CA HIS A 83 -4.00 -12.68 2.74
C HIS A 83 -4.73 -11.39 3.05
N GLY A 84 -3.99 -10.30 3.13
CA GLY A 84 -4.50 -8.96 3.31
C GLY A 84 -3.53 -7.90 2.81
N ARG A 85 -3.95 -6.64 2.92
CA ARG A 85 -3.16 -5.45 2.64
C ARG A 85 -3.19 -4.55 3.86
N VAL A 86 -2.02 -4.08 4.27
CA VAL A 86 -1.88 -3.04 5.29
C VAL A 86 -1.41 -1.77 4.59
N VAL A 87 -2.08 -0.67 4.85
CA VAL A 87 -1.77 0.65 4.31
C VAL A 87 -1.32 1.54 5.46
N PHE A 88 -0.17 2.18 5.27
CA PHE A 88 0.44 3.08 6.23
C PHE A 88 0.30 4.53 5.77
N LYS A 89 0.29 5.46 6.73
CA LYS A 89 0.24 6.89 6.46
C LYS A 89 1.49 7.42 5.75
N ASN A 90 2.64 6.79 6.02
CA ASN A 90 3.94 7.23 5.49
C ASN A 90 4.65 6.07 4.76
N THR A 91 5.22 6.37 3.59
CA THR A 91 6.00 5.43 2.75
C THR A 91 7.28 4.93 3.42
N ALA A 92 7.80 5.64 4.42
CA ALA A 92 8.94 5.19 5.21
C ALA A 92 8.61 3.97 6.08
N ILE A 93 7.34 3.75 6.44
CA ILE A 93 6.96 2.68 7.38
C ILE A 93 7.10 1.29 6.76
N PRO A 94 6.61 1.00 5.53
CA PRO A 94 6.92 -0.25 4.85
C PRO A 94 8.42 -0.55 4.75
N VAL A 95 9.25 0.48 4.55
CA VAL A 95 10.71 0.35 4.51
C VAL A 95 11.26 -0.02 5.89
N LEU A 96 10.77 0.61 6.97
CA LEU A 96 11.17 0.29 8.34
C LEU A 96 10.78 -1.14 8.75
N VAL A 97 9.56 -1.57 8.39
CA VAL A 97 9.05 -2.91 8.69
C VAL A 97 9.84 -3.98 7.93
N MET A 98 10.09 -3.76 6.64
CA MET A 98 10.75 -4.73 5.76
C MET A 98 12.28 -4.68 5.86
N ARG A 99 12.85 -3.53 6.21
CA ARG A 99 14.28 -3.23 6.12
C ARG A 99 14.82 -3.68 4.74
N ASN A 100 15.82 -4.55 4.75
CA ASN A 100 16.46 -5.11 3.57
C ASN A 100 15.97 -6.54 3.27
N PHE A 101 14.89 -6.99 3.92
CA PHE A 101 14.31 -8.32 3.70
C PHE A 101 13.17 -8.25 2.68
N GLU A 102 13.07 -9.28 1.84
CA GLU A 102 11.96 -9.44 0.91
C GLU A 102 10.69 -9.99 1.59
N LYS A 103 10.88 -10.75 2.68
CA LYS A 103 9.83 -11.38 3.47
C LYS A 103 10.22 -11.36 4.94
N VAL A 104 9.31 -10.88 5.79
CA VAL A 104 9.48 -10.90 7.25
C VAL A 104 8.35 -11.72 7.87
N CYS A 105 8.67 -12.52 8.89
CA CYS A 105 7.69 -13.27 9.68
C CYS A 105 7.48 -12.58 11.02
N PHE A 106 6.23 -12.43 11.42
CA PHE A 106 5.82 -11.92 12.73
C PHE A 106 4.83 -12.90 13.35
N THR A 107 4.68 -12.83 14.68
CA THR A 107 3.76 -13.71 15.41
C THR A 107 2.87 -12.88 16.32
N VAL A 108 1.54 -13.06 16.23
CA VAL A 108 0.53 -12.41 17.08
C VAL A 108 -0.29 -13.51 17.74
N ASP A 109 -0.35 -13.55 19.07
CA ASP A 109 -1.04 -14.59 19.84
C ASP A 109 -0.65 -16.02 19.43
N GLY A 110 0.64 -16.26 19.18
CA GLY A 110 1.14 -17.56 18.69
C GLY A 110 0.82 -17.87 17.23
N ARG A 111 0.16 -16.97 16.49
CA ARG A 111 -0.20 -17.13 15.08
C ARG A 111 0.79 -16.40 14.18
N PRO A 112 1.59 -17.11 13.35
CA PRO A 112 2.54 -16.48 12.47
C PRO A 112 1.85 -15.88 11.25
N PHE A 113 2.31 -14.71 10.82
CA PHE A 113 1.96 -14.10 9.55
C PHE A 113 3.20 -13.52 8.89
N TYR A 114 3.16 -13.43 7.56
CA TYR A 114 4.29 -12.94 6.78
C TYR A 114 3.95 -11.62 6.11
N CYS A 115 4.92 -10.72 6.06
CA CYS A 115 4.86 -9.45 5.35
C CYS A 115 5.77 -9.48 4.13
N LYS A 116 5.30 -8.87 3.04
CA LYS A 116 6.05 -8.59 1.81
C LYS A 116 5.71 -7.19 1.29
N ARG A 117 6.57 -6.61 0.47
CA ARG A 117 6.25 -5.36 -0.23
C ARG A 117 5.04 -5.58 -1.14
N PHE A 118 4.08 -4.65 -1.11
CA PHE A 118 2.91 -4.72 -1.97
C PHE A 118 3.30 -4.30 -3.40
N VAL A 119 2.85 -5.05 -4.40
CA VAL A 119 3.06 -4.73 -5.82
C VAL A 119 1.72 -4.85 -6.54
N SER A 120 1.16 -3.70 -6.96
CA SER A 120 -0.04 -3.68 -7.80
C SER A 120 0.29 -4.21 -9.18
N LYS A 121 -0.61 -5.06 -9.72
CA LYS A 121 -0.48 -5.57 -11.10
C LYS A 121 -0.49 -4.48 -12.19
N LYS A 122 -0.86 -3.23 -11.85
CA LYS A 122 -0.99 -2.10 -12.78
C LYS A 122 0.35 -1.49 -13.24
N ARG A 123 1.49 -1.91 -12.69
CA ARG A 123 2.82 -1.32 -12.97
C ARG A 123 3.83 -2.22 -13.70
N ARG A 124 3.39 -3.26 -14.40
CA ARG A 124 4.28 -4.05 -15.29
C ARG A 124 4.51 -3.41 -16.67
N SER A 125 4.49 -2.07 -16.76
CA SER A 125 4.54 -1.37 -18.06
C SER A 125 5.64 -0.30 -18.17
N ALA A 126 6.54 -0.14 -17.19
CA ALA A 126 7.51 0.96 -17.23
C ALA A 126 8.98 0.58 -16.97
N ASP A 127 9.29 -0.69 -16.65
CA ASP A 127 10.66 -1.08 -16.25
C ASP A 127 11.33 -2.11 -17.18
N THR A 128 10.97 -2.11 -18.47
CA THR A 128 11.72 -2.89 -19.48
C THR A 128 11.63 -2.22 -20.85
N ALA A 129 12.07 -0.96 -20.93
CA ALA A 129 12.38 -0.29 -22.20
C ALA A 129 13.83 0.25 -22.20
N SER A 130 14.72 -0.43 -21.50
CA SER A 130 16.16 -0.22 -21.59
C SER A 130 16.80 -1.60 -21.62
N THR A 131 17.13 -2.06 -22.83
CA THR A 131 18.35 -2.78 -23.25
C THR A 131 18.02 -3.55 -24.54
N SER A 132 17.84 -2.83 -25.65
CA SER A 132 18.08 -3.39 -27.00
C SER A 132 18.26 -2.22 -27.97
N ILE A 133 19.32 -1.43 -27.75
CA ILE A 133 19.91 -0.69 -28.87
C ILE A 133 20.43 -1.78 -29.82
N ARG A 134 19.69 -2.00 -30.90
CA ARG A 134 20.12 -2.84 -32.02
C ARG A 134 21.19 -2.04 -32.73
N ASP A 135 22.45 -2.36 -32.47
CA ASP A 135 23.57 -1.87 -33.27
C ASP A 135 23.46 -2.51 -34.66
N GLY A 136 22.88 -1.74 -35.58
CA GLY A 136 22.70 -2.11 -36.97
C GLY A 136 23.99 -1.86 -37.74
N GLY A 137 24.78 -2.90 -37.97
CA GLY A 137 25.83 -2.91 -38.99
C GLY A 137 25.29 -3.54 -40.28
N SER A 138 24.80 -2.73 -41.21
CA SER A 138 24.53 -3.14 -42.59
C SER A 138 25.74 -2.86 -43.49
N HIS A 139 26.19 -3.93 -44.19
CA HIS A 139 26.80 -4.06 -45.53
C HIS A 139 27.14 -2.80 -46.36
N PRO A 140 28.21 -2.79 -47.20
CA PRO A 140 28.21 -3.53 -48.49
C PRO A 140 29.59 -4.11 -48.94
N GLY A 141 29.65 -5.16 -49.77
CA GLY A 141 29.90 -5.09 -51.24
C GLY A 141 31.40 -5.02 -51.53
N GLY A 142 32.08 -5.86 -52.30
CA GLY A 142 31.83 -6.70 -53.48
C GLY A 142 33.20 -6.85 -54.20
N GLU A 143 33.28 -7.69 -55.25
CA GLU A 143 34.29 -7.70 -56.36
C GLU A 143 35.79 -7.90 -55.99
N GLU A 144 36.57 -8.86 -56.50
CA GLU A 144 36.54 -9.85 -57.60
C GLU A 144 37.23 -11.16 -57.17
#